data_AF-A0A944V4E3-F1
#
_entry.id   AF-A0A944V4E3-F1
#
_cell.length_a   1.000
_cell.length_b   1.000
_cell.length_c   1.000
_cell.angle_alpha   90.00
_cell.angle_beta   90.00
_cell.angle_gamma   90.00
#
_symmetry.space_group_name_H-M   'P 1'
#
loop_
_entity.id
_entity.type
_entity.pdbx_description
1 polymer ?
#
loop_
_entity_poly.entity_id
_entity_poly.type
_entity_poly.pdbx_seq_one_letter_code
_entity_poly.pdbx_strand_id
1 'polypeptide(L)'
;MDQITNEQALEVIKDMLEKTKTKHNQTGFYHLLWGIIISLAIVSMYILMNTGLYNLIGFSWAFFGIGGAIVSAVYSKKVFKEKSGINYPDLGLGAIWISTMIAMFFVAFVFPYLNAYRWYVVYTMVCLLMGIANISTGILIKQKMSLVNGILWWVGSILFLVIRNEVVFMGTFVLLLVVNNIIPGFILNSLTRKQNGK
;
A
#
# COMPACT_ATOMS: atom_id res chain seq x y z
N MET A 1 28.64 -17.63 -30.59
CA MET A 1 27.22 -17.55 -30.18
C MET A 1 26.96 -18.82 -29.40
N ASP A 2 27.11 -18.76 -28.09
CA ASP A 2 27.03 -19.95 -27.23
C ASP A 2 25.58 -20.45 -27.18
N GLN A 3 25.37 -21.69 -27.61
CA GLN A 3 24.09 -22.37 -27.53
C GLN A 3 23.79 -22.62 -26.06
N ILE A 4 22.74 -21.97 -25.54
CA ILE A 4 22.22 -22.23 -24.21
C ILE A 4 21.77 -23.69 -24.17
N THR A 5 22.48 -24.53 -23.40
CA THR A 5 22.14 -25.95 -23.24
C THR A 5 20.77 -26.07 -22.58
N ASN A 6 20.00 -27.12 -22.90
CA ASN A 6 18.65 -27.33 -22.33
C ASN A 6 18.61 -27.24 -20.80
N GLU A 7 19.68 -27.64 -20.10
CA GLU A 7 19.82 -27.52 -18.64
C GLU A 7 19.95 -26.07 -18.17
N GLN A 8 20.74 -25.24 -18.87
CA GLN A 8 20.89 -23.81 -18.55
C GLN A 8 19.60 -23.03 -18.81
N ALA A 9 18.86 -23.37 -19.89
CA ALA A 9 17.54 -22.79 -20.13
C ALA A 9 16.55 -23.16 -19.01
N LEU A 10 16.59 -24.40 -18.53
CA LEU A 10 15.74 -24.87 -17.43
C LEU A 10 16.12 -24.21 -16.10
N GLU A 11 17.41 -23.99 -15.86
CA GLU A 11 17.95 -23.30 -14.69
C GLU A 11 17.56 -21.81 -14.70
N VAL A 12 17.67 -21.15 -15.86
CA VAL A 12 17.19 -19.76 -16.05
C VAL A 12 15.67 -19.66 -15.86
N ILE A 13 14.90 -20.62 -16.37
CA ILE A 13 13.43 -20.65 -16.15
C ILE A 13 13.11 -20.88 -14.68
N LYS A 14 13.81 -21.78 -13.99
CA LYS A 14 13.67 -22.01 -12.54
C LYS A 14 14.00 -20.73 -11.75
N ASP A 15 15.12 -20.10 -12.07
CA ASP A 15 15.56 -18.86 -11.41
C ASP A 15 14.57 -17.70 -11.68
N MET A 16 14.01 -17.60 -12.89
CA MET A 16 12.93 -16.65 -13.20
C MET A 16 11.63 -16.97 -12.45
N LEU A 17 11.24 -18.24 -12.34
CA LEU A 17 10.06 -18.66 -11.58
C LEU A 17 10.25 -18.41 -10.07
N GLU A 18 11.44 -18.67 -9.55
CA GLU A 18 11.78 -18.50 -8.14
C GLU A 18 11.88 -17.02 -7.75
N LYS A 19 12.48 -16.18 -8.61
CA LYS A 19 12.46 -14.71 -8.48
C LYS A 19 11.06 -14.12 -8.58
N THR A 20 10.18 -14.72 -9.39
CA THR A 20 8.76 -14.33 -9.46
C THR A 20 8.02 -14.73 -8.17
N LYS A 21 8.28 -15.93 -7.62
CA LYS A 21 7.72 -16.39 -6.34
C LYS A 21 8.09 -15.47 -5.17
N THR A 22 9.36 -15.08 -5.05
CA THR A 22 9.81 -14.19 -3.95
C THR A 22 9.20 -12.79 -4.05
N LYS A 23 9.09 -12.22 -5.25
CA LYS A 23 8.45 -10.90 -5.46
C LYS A 23 6.94 -10.91 -5.16
N HIS A 24 6.24 -12.01 -5.44
CA HIS A 24 4.80 -12.13 -5.16
C HIS A 24 4.50 -12.25 -3.66
N ASN A 25 5.35 -12.98 -2.91
CA ASN A 25 5.17 -13.15 -1.47
C ASN A 25 5.43 -11.84 -0.69
N GLN A 26 6.40 -11.05 -1.16
CA GLN A 26 6.74 -9.75 -0.56
C GLN A 26 5.62 -8.72 -0.72
N THR A 27 5.04 -8.60 -1.91
CA THR A 27 3.93 -7.66 -2.18
C THR A 27 2.66 -7.99 -1.38
N GLY A 28 2.34 -9.28 -1.20
CA GLY A 28 1.22 -9.71 -0.35
C GLY A 28 1.37 -9.32 1.13
N PHE A 29 2.59 -9.39 1.69
CA PHE A 29 2.86 -8.97 3.07
C PHE A 29 2.57 -7.48 3.29
N TYR A 30 3.04 -6.60 2.40
CA TYR A 30 2.80 -5.15 2.53
C TYR A 30 1.31 -4.80 2.43
N HIS A 31 0.56 -5.43 1.53
CA HIS A 31 -0.89 -5.23 1.43
C HIS A 31 -1.63 -5.65 2.72
N LEU A 32 -1.26 -6.79 3.30
CA LEU A 32 -1.86 -7.26 4.57
C LEU A 32 -1.48 -6.35 5.74
N LEU A 33 -0.20 -5.96 5.84
CA LEU A 33 0.30 -5.08 6.89
C LEU A 33 -0.45 -3.74 6.91
N TRP A 34 -0.50 -3.06 5.76
CA TRP A 34 -1.18 -1.77 5.64
C TRP A 34 -2.70 -1.89 5.79
N GLY A 35 -3.30 -2.98 5.30
CA GLY A 35 -4.72 -3.27 5.54
C GLY A 35 -5.06 -3.35 7.04
N ILE A 36 -4.27 -4.08 7.82
CA ILE A 36 -4.47 -4.23 9.27
C ILE A 36 -4.21 -2.92 10.01
N ILE A 37 -3.08 -2.25 9.73
CA ILE A 37 -2.70 -1.01 10.41
C ILE A 37 -3.73 0.08 10.19
N ILE A 38 -4.20 0.27 8.96
CA ILE A 38 -5.20 1.30 8.67
C ILE A 38 -6.57 0.92 9.27
N SER A 39 -6.92 -0.37 9.30
CA SER A 39 -8.13 -0.83 9.99
C SER A 39 -8.10 -0.48 11.48
N LEU A 40 -6.97 -0.71 12.15
CA LEU A 40 -6.77 -0.33 13.55
C LEU A 40 -6.83 1.19 13.75
N ALA A 41 -6.28 1.98 12.82
CA ALA A 41 -6.35 3.44 12.86
C ALA A 41 -7.80 3.94 12.81
N ILE A 42 -8.65 3.33 11.98
CA ILE A 42 -10.07 3.71 11.88
C ILE A 42 -10.84 3.32 13.14
N VAL A 43 -10.57 2.14 13.71
CA VAL A 43 -11.18 1.74 14.99
C VAL A 43 -10.79 2.72 16.09
N SER A 44 -9.50 3.10 16.15
CA SER A 44 -9.03 4.14 17.08
C SER A 44 -9.72 5.48 16.85
N MET A 45 -9.87 5.91 15.59
CA MET A 45 -10.58 7.14 15.24
C MET A 45 -12.04 7.10 15.69
N TYR A 46 -12.74 5.98 15.50
CA TYR A 46 -14.11 5.81 15.95
C TYR A 46 -14.26 5.93 17.47
N ILE A 47 -13.34 5.31 18.23
CA ILE A 47 -13.31 5.42 19.70
C ILE A 47 -13.04 6.87 20.13
N LEU A 48 -12.09 7.55 19.49
CA LEU A 48 -11.75 8.94 19.78
C LEU A 48 -12.92 9.90 19.50
N MET A 49 -13.68 9.67 18.42
CA MET A 49 -14.88 10.44 18.13
C MET A 49 -15.97 10.23 19.17
N ASN A 50 -16.24 8.97 19.57
CA ASN A 50 -17.28 8.66 20.55
C ASN A 50 -16.93 9.15 21.98
N THR A 51 -15.65 9.37 22.27
CA THR A 51 -15.17 9.90 23.56
C THR A 51 -15.00 11.42 23.55
N GLY A 52 -15.28 12.10 22.43
CA GLY A 52 -15.14 13.55 22.28
C GLY A 52 -13.69 14.06 22.13
N LEU A 53 -12.72 13.16 21.98
CA LEU A 53 -11.29 13.46 21.91
C LEU A 53 -10.81 13.72 20.46
N TYR A 54 -11.52 14.58 19.74
CA TYR A 54 -11.27 14.85 18.31
C TYR A 54 -9.84 15.34 18.01
N ASN A 55 -9.23 16.08 18.93
CA ASN A 55 -7.87 16.61 18.78
C ASN A 55 -6.80 15.50 18.67
N LEU A 56 -7.09 14.30 19.18
CA LEU A 56 -6.17 13.16 19.15
C LEU A 56 -6.28 12.34 17.86
N ILE A 57 -7.26 12.61 17.00
CA ILE A 57 -7.46 11.85 15.75
C ILE A 57 -6.22 11.98 14.85
N GLY A 58 -5.71 13.20 14.66
CA GLY A 58 -4.49 13.42 13.87
C GLY A 58 -3.27 12.69 14.44
N PHE A 59 -3.13 12.65 15.76
CA PHE A 59 -2.06 11.91 16.43
C PHE A 59 -2.20 10.40 16.27
N SER A 60 -3.42 9.86 16.32
CA SER A 60 -3.68 8.45 16.04
C SER A 60 -3.25 8.07 14.63
N TRP A 61 -3.65 8.87 13.62
CA TRP A 61 -3.23 8.66 12.23
C TRP A 61 -1.71 8.72 12.06
N ALA A 62 -1.04 9.69 12.70
CA ALA A 62 0.42 9.78 12.69
C ALA A 62 1.07 8.56 13.36
N PHE A 63 0.54 8.11 14.50
CA PHE A 63 1.06 6.95 15.24
C PHE A 63 1.00 5.67 14.39
N PHE A 64 -0.16 5.35 13.82
CA PHE A 64 -0.32 4.17 12.96
C PHE A 64 0.47 4.30 11.66
N GLY A 65 0.49 5.48 11.04
CA GLY A 65 1.25 5.73 9.81
C GLY A 65 2.76 5.56 9.99
N ILE A 66 3.32 6.16 11.05
CA ILE A 66 4.75 6.03 11.39
C ILE A 66 5.07 4.59 11.78
N GLY A 67 4.21 3.95 12.59
CA GLY A 67 4.37 2.54 12.94
C GLY A 67 4.42 1.62 11.71
N GLY A 68 3.50 1.81 10.76
CA GLY A 68 3.47 1.06 9.50
C GLY A 68 4.70 1.32 8.63
N ALA A 69 5.18 2.56 8.57
CA ALA A 69 6.40 2.91 7.86
C ALA A 69 7.64 2.24 8.48
N ILE A 70 7.76 2.22 9.82
CA ILE A 70 8.87 1.57 10.52
C ILE A 70 8.87 0.06 10.27
N VAL A 71 7.72 -0.61 10.45
CA VAL A 71 7.61 -2.05 10.20
C VAL A 71 7.94 -2.38 8.74
N SER A 72 7.43 -1.58 7.81
CA SER A 72 7.74 -1.72 6.39
C SER A 72 9.23 -1.56 6.12
N ALA A 73 9.89 -0.56 6.71
CA ALA A 73 11.32 -0.32 6.54
C ALA A 73 12.19 -1.46 7.11
N VAL A 74 11.83 -1.99 8.29
CA VAL A 74 12.54 -3.12 8.91
C VAL A 74 12.40 -4.38 8.06
N TYR A 75 11.19 -4.67 7.57
CA TYR A 75 10.95 -5.82 6.69
C TYR A 75 11.68 -5.67 5.35
N SER A 76 11.62 -4.48 4.74
CA SER A 76 12.37 -4.16 3.52
C SER A 76 13.87 -4.40 3.73
N LYS A 77 14.46 -3.92 4.83
CA LYS A 77 15.89 -4.13 5.12
C LYS A 77 16.26 -5.62 5.20
N LYS A 78 15.41 -6.45 5.81
CA LYS A 78 15.62 -7.91 5.87
C LYS A 78 15.62 -8.52 4.47
N VAL A 79 14.65 -8.13 3.64
CA VAL A 79 14.50 -8.60 2.25
C VAL A 79 15.65 -8.14 1.35
N PHE A 80 16.10 -6.90 1.48
CA PHE A 80 17.20 -6.36 0.67
C PHE A 80 18.55 -6.98 1.06
N LYS A 81 18.74 -7.38 2.32
CA LYS A 81 19.97 -8.05 2.77
C LYS A 81 20.15 -9.45 2.15
N GLU A 82 19.05 -10.09 1.75
CA GLU A 82 19.04 -11.40 1.09
C GLU A 82 19.24 -11.32 -0.43
N LYS A 83 19.09 -10.13 -1.04
CA LYS A 83 19.27 -9.91 -2.49
C LYS A 83 20.66 -9.34 -2.78
N SER A 84 21.47 -10.05 -3.57
CA SER A 84 22.73 -9.52 -4.07
C SER A 84 22.50 -8.61 -5.28
N GLY A 85 22.82 -7.32 -5.13
CA GLY A 85 22.84 -6.34 -6.22
C GLY A 85 21.68 -5.33 -6.24
N ILE A 86 21.92 -4.19 -6.88
CA ILE A 86 20.96 -3.10 -7.05
C ILE A 86 20.08 -3.40 -8.27
N ASN A 87 18.78 -3.58 -8.05
CA ASN A 87 17.81 -3.72 -9.12
C ASN A 87 17.16 -2.37 -9.44
N TYR A 88 17.26 -1.90 -10.69
CA TYR A 88 16.63 -0.65 -11.15
C TYR A 88 15.10 -0.58 -10.90
N PRO A 89 14.31 -1.66 -11.07
CA PRO A 89 12.89 -1.63 -10.72
C PRO A 89 12.64 -1.43 -9.22
N ASP A 90 13.51 -1.97 -8.36
CA ASP A 90 13.36 -1.88 -6.91
C ASP A 90 13.72 -0.45 -6.42
N LEU A 91 14.71 0.19 -7.05
CA LEU A 91 15.00 1.62 -6.87
C LEU A 91 13.82 2.51 -7.28
N GLY A 92 13.22 2.25 -8.44
CA GLY A 92 12.07 2.99 -8.93
C GLY A 92 10.87 2.89 -7.99
N LEU A 93 10.58 1.69 -7.47
CA LEU A 93 9.53 1.49 -6.46
C LEU A 93 9.82 2.30 -5.19
N GLY A 94 11.06 2.24 -4.70
CA GLY A 94 11.47 3.00 -3.53
C GLY A 94 11.26 4.51 -3.71
N ALA A 95 11.65 5.05 -4.86
CA ALA A 95 11.47 6.46 -5.19
C ALA A 95 9.99 6.87 -5.26
N ILE A 96 9.14 6.05 -5.89
CA ILE A 96 7.68 6.28 -5.96
C ILE A 96 7.09 6.34 -4.55
N TRP A 97 7.42 5.37 -3.69
CA TRP A 97 6.83 5.30 -2.35
C TRP A 97 7.36 6.39 -1.42
N ILE A 98 8.66 6.71 -1.46
CA ILE A 98 9.22 7.81 -0.66
C ILE A 98 8.63 9.16 -1.07
N SER A 99 8.57 9.45 -2.38
CA SER A 99 7.97 10.69 -2.88
C SER A 99 6.48 10.79 -2.51
N THR A 100 5.74 9.68 -2.62
CA THR A 100 4.33 9.62 -2.21
C THR A 100 4.17 9.85 -0.71
N MET A 101 5.00 9.25 0.13
CA MET A 101 4.95 9.46 1.59
C MET A 101 5.23 10.92 1.97
N ILE A 102 6.21 11.55 1.32
CA ILE A 102 6.49 12.97 1.53
C ILE A 102 5.27 13.81 1.13
N ALA A 103 4.71 13.60 -0.06
CA ALA A 103 3.52 14.31 -0.52
C ALA A 103 2.31 14.11 0.44
N MET A 104 2.10 12.88 0.92
CA MET A 104 1.07 12.57 1.90
C MET A 104 1.27 13.29 3.23
N PHE A 105 2.51 13.42 3.69
CA PHE A 105 2.82 14.16 4.91
C PHE A 105 2.41 15.64 4.79
N PHE A 106 2.72 16.28 3.65
CA PHE A 106 2.28 17.65 3.39
C PHE A 106 0.76 17.77 3.35
N VAL A 107 0.10 16.87 2.62
CA VAL A 107 -1.35 16.88 2.45
C VAL A 107 -2.11 16.55 3.75
N ALA A 108 -1.59 15.63 4.57
CA ALA A 108 -2.29 15.19 5.78
C ALA A 108 -2.06 16.10 6.98
N PHE A 109 -0.88 16.75 7.06
CA PHE A 109 -0.49 17.50 8.25
C PHE A 109 -0.18 18.97 7.97
N VAL A 110 0.67 19.27 6.98
CA VAL A 110 1.15 20.65 6.75
C VAL A 110 0.04 21.55 6.19
N PHE A 111 -0.62 21.14 5.10
CA PHE A 111 -1.62 21.99 4.44
C PHE A 111 -2.88 22.24 5.28
N PRO A 112 -3.44 21.24 5.99
CA PRO A 112 -4.55 21.51 6.91
C PRO A 112 -4.14 22.41 8.08
N TYR A 113 -2.92 22.25 8.60
CA TYR A 113 -2.39 23.11 9.66
C TYR A 113 -2.24 24.57 9.22
N LEU A 114 -1.85 24.79 7.95
CA LEU A 114 -1.79 26.12 7.32
C LEU A 114 -3.17 26.64 6.85
N ASN A 115 -4.26 25.93 7.13
CA ASN A 115 -5.62 26.26 6.68
C ASN A 115 -5.79 26.40 5.15
N ALA A 116 -4.96 25.72 4.36
CA ALA A 116 -5.07 25.76 2.89
C ALA A 116 -6.38 25.15 2.37
N TYR A 117 -6.94 24.18 3.10
CA TYR A 117 -8.25 23.58 2.84
C TYR A 117 -8.82 22.93 4.12
N ARG A 118 -10.10 22.55 4.08
CA ARG A 118 -10.78 21.89 5.21
C ARG A 118 -10.36 20.42 5.35
N TRP A 119 -10.36 19.93 6.59
CA TRP A 119 -9.94 18.57 6.95
C TRP A 119 -10.60 17.43 6.15
N TYR A 120 -11.86 17.59 5.71
CA TYR A 120 -12.53 16.55 4.92
C TYR A 120 -11.86 16.31 3.55
N VAL A 121 -11.15 17.30 3.00
CA VAL A 121 -10.46 17.20 1.70
C VAL A 121 -9.18 16.36 1.80
N VAL A 122 -8.61 16.20 3.00
CA VAL A 122 -7.38 15.41 3.23
C VAL A 122 -7.51 14.01 2.67
N TYR A 123 -8.60 13.31 2.99
CA TYR A 123 -8.80 11.92 2.58
C TYR A 123 -8.93 11.79 1.06
N THR A 124 -9.55 12.76 0.41
CA THR A 124 -9.64 12.83 -1.06
C THR A 124 -8.24 12.92 -1.68
N MET A 125 -7.42 13.85 -1.19
CA MET A 125 -6.07 14.06 -1.71
C MET A 125 -5.15 12.86 -1.44
N VAL A 126 -5.25 12.23 -0.26
CA VAL A 126 -4.50 11.00 0.05
C VAL A 126 -4.89 9.87 -0.91
N CYS A 127 -6.19 9.71 -1.22
CA CYS A 127 -6.64 8.71 -2.19
C CYS A 127 -6.12 8.98 -3.61
N LEU A 128 -6.04 10.24 -4.03
CA LEU A 128 -5.44 10.61 -5.32
C LEU A 128 -3.96 10.20 -5.40
N LEU A 129 -3.19 10.52 -4.35
CA LEU A 129 -1.78 10.13 -4.25
C LEU A 129 -1.59 8.61 -4.22
N MET A 130 -2.42 7.89 -3.46
CA MET A 130 -2.42 6.42 -3.45
C MET A 130 -2.71 5.83 -4.83
N GLY A 131 -3.65 6.41 -5.58
CA GLY A 131 -3.97 5.95 -6.93
C GLY A 131 -2.77 6.05 -7.86
N ILE A 132 -2.06 7.18 -7.83
CA ILE A 132 -0.84 7.39 -8.63
C ILE A 132 0.26 6.39 -8.24
N ALA A 133 0.52 6.22 -6.94
CA ALA A 133 1.55 5.31 -6.45
C ALA A 133 1.27 3.85 -6.82
N ASN A 134 0.01 3.41 -6.70
CA ASN A 134 -0.41 2.06 -7.04
C ASN A 134 -0.39 1.80 -8.56
N ILE A 135 -0.86 2.73 -9.38
CA ILE A 135 -0.75 2.57 -10.84
C ILE A 135 0.72 2.50 -11.26
N SER A 136 1.54 3.43 -10.76
CA SER A 136 2.97 3.47 -11.07
C SER A 136 3.67 2.18 -10.65
N THR A 137 3.33 1.65 -9.47
CA THR A 137 3.78 0.33 -9.00
C THR A 137 3.34 -0.75 -9.99
N GLY A 138 2.04 -0.83 -10.33
CA GLY A 138 1.51 -1.82 -11.26
C GLY A 138 2.18 -1.84 -12.64
N ILE A 139 2.56 -0.67 -13.17
CA ILE A 139 3.34 -0.57 -14.41
C ILE A 139 4.76 -1.09 -14.21
N LEU A 140 5.44 -0.64 -13.15
CA LEU A 140 6.86 -0.93 -12.91
C LEU A 140 7.13 -2.41 -12.60
N ILE A 141 6.22 -3.09 -11.90
CA ILE A 141 6.30 -4.53 -11.61
C ILE A 141 5.39 -5.40 -12.51
N LYS A 142 4.76 -4.81 -13.53
CA LYS A 142 3.83 -5.48 -14.46
C LYS A 142 2.73 -6.28 -13.75
N GLN A 143 2.23 -5.76 -12.62
CA GLN A 143 1.23 -6.42 -11.79
C GLN A 143 -0.14 -5.78 -11.99
N LYS A 144 -1.06 -6.52 -12.66
CA LYS A 144 -2.43 -6.07 -12.94
C LYS A 144 -3.21 -5.68 -11.68
N MET A 145 -2.96 -6.34 -10.56
CA MET A 145 -3.66 -6.09 -9.30
C MET A 145 -3.40 -4.69 -8.74
N SER A 146 -2.18 -4.19 -8.86
CA SER A 146 -1.82 -2.84 -8.37
C SER A 146 -2.43 -1.74 -9.27
N LEU A 147 -2.62 -2.02 -10.57
CA LEU A 147 -3.37 -1.13 -11.47
C LEU A 147 -4.83 -0.99 -11.06
N VAL A 148 -5.51 -2.12 -10.78
CA VAL A 148 -6.91 -2.13 -10.34
C VAL A 148 -7.07 -1.40 -9.01
N ASN A 149 -6.17 -1.65 -8.06
CA ASN A 149 -6.15 -0.94 -6.77
C ASN A 149 -6.04 0.58 -6.96
N GLY A 150 -5.19 1.05 -7.88
CA GLY A 150 -5.03 2.47 -8.10
C GLY A 150 -6.29 3.14 -8.66
N ILE A 151 -7.02 2.48 -9.56
CA ILE A 151 -8.31 2.98 -10.07
C ILE A 151 -9.33 3.04 -8.93
N LEU A 152 -9.40 2.01 -8.08
CA LEU A 152 -10.31 1.98 -6.94
C LEU A 152 -10.01 3.09 -5.92
N TRP A 153 -8.74 3.44 -5.70
CA TRP A 153 -8.35 4.60 -4.89
C TRP A 153 -8.88 5.91 -5.48
N TRP A 154 -8.83 6.10 -6.79
CA TRP A 154 -9.41 7.27 -7.44
C TRP A 154 -10.93 7.33 -7.35
N VAL A 155 -11.62 6.19 -7.50
CA VAL A 155 -13.07 6.12 -7.26
C VAL A 155 -13.37 6.54 -5.81
N GLY A 156 -12.58 6.04 -4.84
CA GLY A 156 -12.68 6.46 -3.45
C GLY A 156 -12.52 7.97 -3.23
N SER A 157 -11.59 8.61 -3.95
CA SER A 157 -11.39 10.07 -3.86
C SER A 157 -12.64 10.86 -4.22
N ILE A 158 -13.38 10.43 -5.25
CA ILE A 158 -14.63 11.08 -5.66
C ILE A 158 -15.71 10.84 -4.59
N LEU A 159 -15.82 9.61 -4.08
CA LEU A 159 -16.80 9.25 -3.06
C LEU A 159 -16.63 10.09 -1.79
N PHE A 160 -15.40 10.34 -1.35
CA PHE A 160 -15.12 11.12 -0.14
C PHE A 160 -15.45 12.62 -0.25
N LEU A 161 -15.63 13.16 -1.46
CA LEU A 161 -16.12 14.52 -1.64
C LEU A 161 -17.65 14.63 -1.49
N VAL A 162 -18.38 13.55 -1.79
CA VAL A 162 -19.84 13.54 -1.82
C VAL A 162 -20.43 13.12 -0.47
N ILE A 163 -19.73 12.23 0.25
CA ILE A 163 -20.21 11.71 1.53
C ILE A 163 -19.98 12.74 2.63
N ARG A 164 -21.08 13.29 3.16
CA ARG A 164 -21.08 14.24 4.29
C ARG A 164 -21.35 13.61 5.64
N ASN A 165 -21.92 12.41 5.67
CA ASN A 165 -22.22 11.70 6.92
C ASN A 165 -20.96 10.97 7.41
N GLU A 166 -20.53 11.26 8.64
CA GLU A 166 -19.29 10.75 9.22
C GLU A 166 -19.27 9.21 9.38
N VAL A 167 -20.41 8.61 9.73
CA VAL A 167 -20.53 7.14 9.88
C VAL A 167 -20.43 6.46 8.52
N VAL A 168 -21.14 6.99 7.51
CA VAL A 168 -21.08 6.50 6.13
C VAL A 168 -19.68 6.70 5.54
N PHE A 169 -19.01 7.80 5.89
CA PHE A 169 -17.64 8.09 5.49
C PHE A 169 -16.67 7.04 6.02
N MET A 170 -16.72 6.77 7.34
CA MET A 170 -15.88 5.75 7.98
C MET A 170 -16.14 4.36 7.40
N GLY A 171 -17.42 3.98 7.23
CA GLY A 171 -17.79 2.69 6.64
C GLY A 171 -17.29 2.53 5.21
N THR A 172 -17.39 3.58 4.38
CA THR A 172 -16.88 3.58 3.00
C THR A 172 -15.35 3.47 2.98
N PHE A 173 -14.66 4.14 3.90
CA PHE A 173 -13.21 4.07 4.04
C PHE A 173 -12.74 2.66 4.44
N VAL A 174 -13.41 2.02 5.40
CA VAL A 174 -13.15 0.61 5.76
C VAL A 174 -13.41 -0.32 4.57
N LEU A 175 -14.54 -0.17 3.88
CA LEU A 175 -14.88 -0.99 2.72
C LEU A 175 -13.82 -0.87 1.61
N LEU A 176 -13.40 0.35 1.27
CA LEU A 176 -12.35 0.57 0.29
C LEU A 176 -11.03 -0.08 0.70
N LEU A 177 -10.68 -0.08 1.98
CA LEU A 177 -9.47 -0.75 2.46
C LEU A 177 -9.57 -2.27 2.41
N VAL A 178 -10.72 -2.83 2.79
CA VAL A 178 -10.94 -4.28 2.69
C VAL A 178 -10.84 -4.71 1.23
N VAL A 179 -11.45 -3.96 0.31
CA VAL A 179 -11.44 -4.26 -1.12
C VAL A 179 -10.07 -4.04 -1.75
N ASN A 180 -9.34 -2.97 -1.40
CA ASN A 180 -8.05 -2.64 -2.02
C ASN A 180 -6.82 -3.31 -1.37
N ASN A 181 -6.90 -3.70 -0.09
CA ASN A 181 -5.73 -4.21 0.63
C ASN A 181 -5.93 -5.64 1.13
N ILE A 182 -7.07 -5.94 1.74
CA ILE A 182 -7.30 -7.25 2.35
C ILE A 182 -7.60 -8.31 1.29
N ILE A 183 -8.52 -8.05 0.36
CA ILE A 183 -8.84 -8.99 -0.73
C ILE A 183 -7.60 -9.26 -1.60
N PRO A 184 -6.85 -8.25 -2.06
CA PRO A 184 -5.60 -8.47 -2.76
C PRO A 184 -4.56 -9.21 -1.95
N GLY A 185 -4.41 -8.87 -0.67
CA GLY A 185 -3.53 -9.58 0.26
C GLY A 185 -3.87 -11.07 0.37
N PHE A 186 -5.15 -11.42 0.51
CA PHE A 186 -5.61 -12.81 0.57
C PHE A 186 -5.46 -13.54 -0.76
N ILE A 187 -5.77 -12.90 -1.89
CA ILE A 187 -5.59 -13.52 -3.22
C ILE A 187 -4.11 -13.75 -3.51
N LEU A 188 -3.24 -12.77 -3.26
CA LEU A 188 -1.79 -12.91 -3.43
C LEU A 188 -1.20 -13.97 -2.50
N ASN A 189 -1.63 -14.01 -1.24
CA ASN A 189 -1.15 -14.99 -0.26
C ASN A 189 -1.70 -16.40 -0.51
N SER A 190 -2.94 -16.52 -1.01
CA SER A 190 -3.55 -17.82 -1.36
C SER A 190 -3.00 -18.39 -2.67
N LEU A 191 -2.66 -17.57 -3.66
CA LEU A 191 -1.92 -17.99 -4.86
C LEU A 191 -0.53 -18.51 -4.46
N THR A 192 0.13 -17.84 -3.51
CA THR A 192 1.42 -18.27 -2.97
C THR A 192 1.31 -19.59 -2.20
N ARG A 193 0.23 -19.81 -1.43
CA ARG A 193 -0.03 -21.10 -0.74
C ARG A 193 -0.39 -22.23 -1.70
N LYS A 194 -1.26 -22.02 -2.69
CA LYS A 194 -1.61 -23.03 -3.70
C LYS A 194 -0.42 -23.48 -4.54
N GLN A 195 0.55 -22.59 -4.80
CA GLN A 195 1.76 -22.91 -5.57
C GLN A 195 2.93 -23.45 -4.71
N ASN A 196 2.82 -23.39 -3.38
CA ASN A 196 3.80 -23.94 -2.44
C ASN A 196 3.31 -25.21 -1.72
N GLY A 197 2.22 -25.82 -2.17
CA GLY A 197 1.79 -27.15 -1.72
C GLY A 197 1.41 -27.22 -0.25
N LYS A 198 0.19 -26.76 0.06
CA LYS A 198 -0.68 -27.49 0.98
C LYS A 198 -2.00 -27.74 0.28
#